data_AF-A0AA88AWX0-F1
#
_entry.id   AF-A0AA88AWX0-F1
#
_cell.length_a   1.000
_cell.length_b   1.000
_cell.length_c   1.000
_cell.angle_alpha   90.00
_cell.angle_beta   90.00
_cell.angle_gamma   90.00
#
_symmetry.space_group_name_H-M   'P 1'
#
loop_
_entity.id
_entity.type
_entity.pdbx_description
1 polymer ?
#
loop_
_entity_poly.entity_id
_entity_poly.type
_entity_poly.pdbx_seq_one_letter_code
_entity_poly.pdbx_strand_id
1 'polypeptide(L)'
;MQTETIVNLTRKIPDGNVKNEMISLYLSIVETDSLPSCWEVHANYNFFFYEQIQDKYLTTRDADESAKRFSEMKTTWGFAQLIPLAVFKDSSNGYLVNDSCAFGAEVLVIGPSKGNLETLSFSKGRFIEDAIFTWEINNFSKLNEYLHRSKVFTTGGIRWYTNHYLFL
;
A
#
# COMPACT_ATOMS: atom_id res chain seq x y z
N MET A 1 6.68 2.13 -18.80
CA MET A 1 5.61 2.90 -18.13
C MET A 1 6.25 3.65 -16.99
N GLN A 2 6.12 4.97 -17.00
CA GLN A 2 6.74 5.85 -16.02
C GLN A 2 5.61 6.33 -15.12
N THR A 3 5.53 5.80 -13.89
CA THR A 3 4.59 6.26 -12.86
C THR A 3 5.31 7.29 -12.01
N GLU A 4 4.69 8.44 -11.78
CA GLU A 4 5.22 9.43 -10.86
C GLU A 4 4.84 9.09 -9.41
N THR A 5 5.72 9.43 -8.49
CA THR A 5 5.45 9.36 -7.06
C THR A 5 5.25 10.77 -6.54
N ILE A 6 4.08 11.06 -5.99
CA ILE A 6 3.78 12.37 -5.41
C ILE A 6 3.85 12.28 -3.89
N VAL A 7 4.56 13.24 -3.29
CA VAL A 7 4.57 13.46 -1.85
C VAL A 7 3.53 14.53 -1.53
N ASN A 8 2.49 14.14 -0.80
CA ASN A 8 1.41 15.03 -0.41
C ASN A 8 1.50 15.39 1.07
N LEU A 9 1.48 16.69 1.35
CA LEU A 9 1.34 17.23 2.70
C LEU A 9 -0.14 17.51 2.98
N THR A 10 -0.67 16.92 4.05
CA THR A 10 -2.06 17.14 4.44
C THR A 10 -2.14 17.54 5.90
N ARG A 11 -2.90 18.59 6.20
CA ARG A 11 -3.30 18.92 7.58
C ARG A 11 -4.46 18.01 7.97
N LYS A 12 -4.33 17.24 9.05
CA LYS A 12 -5.42 16.41 9.56
C LYS A 12 -5.84 16.87 10.96
N ILE A 13 -7.16 17.03 11.14
CA ILE A 13 -7.78 17.29 12.44
C ILE A 13 -8.38 15.96 12.90
N PRO A 14 -7.85 15.31 13.95
CA PRO A 14 -8.49 14.13 14.53
C PRO A 14 -9.85 14.52 15.12
N ASP A 15 -10.88 13.71 14.88
CA ASP A 15 -12.29 13.99 15.17
C ASP A 15 -12.52 14.87 16.42
N GLY A 16 -12.94 16.11 16.17
CA GLY A 16 -13.55 17.02 17.15
C GLY A 16 -12.63 17.69 18.18
N ASN A 17 -11.36 17.30 18.32
CA ASN A 17 -10.46 17.91 19.31
C ASN A 17 -9.48 18.88 18.66
N VAL A 18 -9.83 20.18 18.70
CA VAL A 18 -9.00 21.32 18.23
C VAL A 18 -7.60 21.35 18.86
N LYS A 19 -7.38 20.65 19.98
CA LYS A 19 -6.09 20.57 20.68
C LYS A 19 -5.07 19.58 20.08
N ASN A 20 -5.48 18.69 19.17
CA ASN A 20 -4.61 17.63 18.64
C ASN A 20 -4.39 17.74 17.13
N GLU A 21 -4.31 18.96 16.59
CA GLU A 21 -3.99 19.14 15.18
C GLU A 21 -2.58 18.63 14.85
N MET A 22 -2.49 17.81 13.80
CA MET A 22 -1.24 17.19 13.38
C MET A 22 -0.97 17.51 11.91
N ILE A 23 0.31 17.70 11.60
CA ILE A 23 0.83 17.64 10.24
C ILE A 23 0.96 16.16 9.87
N SER A 24 0.44 15.80 8.70
CA SER A 24 0.53 14.46 8.13
C SER A 24 1.27 14.50 6.79
N LEU A 25 2.03 13.46 6.50
CA LEU A 25 2.78 13.36 5.25
C LEU A 25 2.59 11.98 4.63
N TYR A 26 2.28 11.97 3.33
CA TYR A 26 1.91 10.77 2.61
C TYR A 26 2.62 10.67 1.26
N LEU A 27 3.00 9.45 0.91
CA LEU A 27 3.48 9.04 -0.39
C LEU A 27 2.31 8.42 -1.15
N SER A 28 2.08 8.87 -2.38
CA SER A 28 1.04 8.32 -3.24
C SER A 28 1.58 7.99 -4.62
N ILE A 29 1.19 6.82 -5.13
CA ILE A 29 1.34 6.50 -6.55
C ILE A 29 0.17 7.11 -7.29
N VAL A 30 0.47 7.90 -8.32
CA VAL A 30 -0.53 8.55 -9.18
C VAL A 30 -0.49 7.99 -10.60
N GLU A 31 -1.43 8.41 -11.44
CA GLU A 31 -1.53 7.99 -12.85
C GLU A 31 -1.67 6.46 -13.01
N THR A 32 -2.38 5.85 -12.07
CA THR A 32 -2.56 4.41 -11.96
C THR A 32 -3.44 3.82 -13.07
N ASP A 33 -4.15 4.66 -13.83
CA ASP A 33 -5.04 4.23 -14.92
C ASP A 33 -4.30 3.54 -16.07
N SER A 34 -3.00 3.83 -16.19
CA SER A 34 -2.12 3.16 -17.15
C SER A 34 -1.60 1.81 -16.65
N LEU A 35 -1.75 1.50 -15.36
CA LEU A 35 -1.26 0.27 -14.76
C LEU A 35 -2.14 -0.94 -15.11
N PRO A 36 -1.55 -2.15 -15.22
CA PRO A 36 -2.33 -3.37 -15.35
C PRO A 36 -3.32 -3.53 -14.19
N SER A 37 -4.46 -4.19 -14.45
CA SER A 37 -5.36 -4.61 -13.38
C SER A 37 -4.63 -5.47 -12.35
N CYS A 38 -4.90 -5.26 -11.06
CA CYS A 38 -4.21 -5.96 -9.96
C CYS A 38 -2.70 -5.68 -9.87
N TRP A 39 -2.26 -4.48 -10.27
CA TRP A 39 -0.87 -4.06 -10.07
C TRP A 39 -0.51 -3.99 -8.59
N GLU A 40 0.76 -4.31 -8.30
CA GLU A 40 1.36 -4.14 -6.99
C GLU A 40 2.77 -3.56 -7.12
N VAL A 41 3.10 -2.61 -6.26
CA VAL A 41 4.44 -2.02 -6.15
C VAL A 41 4.84 -2.06 -4.68
N HIS A 42 6.01 -2.64 -4.40
CA HIS A 42 6.56 -2.64 -3.06
C HIS A 42 7.62 -1.53 -2.98
N ALA A 43 7.53 -0.67 -1.98
CA ALA A 43 8.53 0.37 -1.78
C ALA A 43 8.80 0.63 -0.31
N ASN A 44 10.07 0.88 0.01
CA ASN A 44 10.46 1.54 1.24
C ASN A 44 10.46 3.04 1.01
N TYR A 45 10.09 3.81 2.03
CA TYR A 45 10.21 5.25 1.98
C TYR A 45 10.66 5.82 3.32
N ASN A 46 11.45 6.89 3.24
CA ASN A 46 11.83 7.73 4.37
C ASN A 46 11.35 9.14 4.09
N PHE A 47 10.80 9.80 5.10
CA PHE A 47 10.51 11.23 5.02
C PHE A 47 11.52 12.03 5.84
N PHE A 48 11.82 13.21 5.33
CA PHE A 48 12.71 14.17 5.95
C PHE A 48 11.96 15.49 6.10
N PHE A 49 11.90 16.02 7.31
CA PHE A 49 11.32 17.32 7.60
C PHE A 49 12.45 18.29 7.92
N TYR A 50 12.62 19.31 7.09
CA TYR A 50 13.77 20.22 7.19
C TYR A 50 13.54 21.28 8.24
N GLU A 51 14.47 21.36 9.18
CA GLU A 51 14.57 22.37 10.21
C GLU A 51 15.59 23.42 9.77
N GLN A 52 15.10 24.63 9.49
CA GLN A 52 15.81 25.64 8.72
C GLN A 52 16.77 26.51 9.54
N ILE A 53 16.65 26.50 10.88
CA ILE A 53 17.49 27.33 11.76
C ILE A 53 18.81 26.64 12.06
N GLN A 54 18.79 25.33 12.39
CA GLN A 54 20.00 24.57 12.71
C GLN A 54 20.49 23.70 11.54
N ASP A 55 19.85 23.78 10.37
CA ASP A 55 20.18 23.01 9.17
C ASP A 55 20.17 21.50 9.45
N LYS A 56 19.02 21.02 9.94
CA LYS A 56 18.83 19.62 10.36
C LYS A 56 17.59 19.01 9.74
N TYR A 57 17.55 17.68 9.73
CA TYR A 57 16.40 16.94 9.26
C TYR A 57 15.83 16.06 10.36
N LEU A 58 14.54 16.24 10.67
CA LEU A 58 13.78 15.22 11.36
C LEU A 58 13.50 14.09 10.37
N THR A 59 14.10 12.92 10.61
CA THR A 59 13.88 11.74 9.77
C THR A 59 12.77 10.89 10.38
N THR A 60 11.75 10.57 9.59
CA THR A 60 10.68 9.65 10.00
C THR A 60 10.73 8.40 9.13
N ARG A 61 10.86 7.26 9.81
CA ARG A 61 10.89 5.94 9.21
C ARG A 61 9.75 5.09 9.76
N ASP A 62 9.34 4.12 8.99
CA ASP A 62 8.36 3.15 9.45
C ASP A 62 9.02 2.20 10.47
N ALA A 63 8.37 1.99 11.61
CA ALA A 63 8.92 1.18 12.71
C ALA A 63 9.14 -0.28 12.31
N ASP A 64 8.36 -0.76 11.33
CA ASP A 64 8.39 -2.15 10.90
C ASP A 64 9.51 -2.42 9.89
N GLU A 65 10.19 -1.37 9.39
CA GLU A 65 11.21 -1.37 8.32
C GLU A 65 10.83 -2.18 7.06
N SER A 66 9.54 -2.50 6.93
CA SER A 66 8.99 -3.35 5.89
C SER A 66 8.54 -2.55 4.68
N ALA A 67 8.78 -3.13 3.51
CA ALA A 67 8.29 -2.60 2.25
C ALA A 67 6.77 -2.42 2.30
N LYS A 68 6.30 -1.22 1.96
CA LYS A 68 4.87 -0.96 1.85
C LYS A 68 4.38 -1.39 0.48
N ARG A 69 3.31 -2.17 0.49
CA ARG A 69 2.62 -2.63 -0.71
C ARG A 69 1.62 -1.57 -1.15
N PHE A 70 1.95 -0.89 -2.23
CA PHE A 70 1.03 -0.08 -3.00
C PHE A 70 0.29 -1.00 -3.97
N SER A 71 -1.03 -0.81 -4.07
CA SER A 71 -1.87 -1.54 -5.01
C SER A 71 -3.07 -0.70 -5.41
N GLU A 72 -3.88 -1.22 -6.34
CA GLU A 72 -5.14 -0.61 -6.75
C GLU A 72 -6.07 -0.28 -5.56
N MET A 73 -6.07 -1.10 -4.51
CA MET A 73 -6.87 -0.87 -3.30
C MET A 73 -6.21 0.06 -2.28
N LYS A 74 -4.90 0.30 -2.40
CA LYS A 74 -4.13 1.11 -1.45
C LYS A 74 -2.97 1.80 -2.14
N THR A 75 -3.23 3.00 -2.66
CA THR A 75 -2.26 3.81 -3.43
C THR A 75 -1.44 4.76 -2.54
N THR A 76 -1.77 4.87 -1.25
CA THR A 76 -1.19 5.85 -0.35
C THR A 76 -0.70 5.22 0.95
N TRP A 77 0.51 5.59 1.35
CA TRP A 77 1.13 5.24 2.63
C TRP A 77 1.79 6.46 3.26
N GLY A 78 1.87 6.53 4.59
CA GLY A 78 2.48 7.68 5.25
C GLY A 78 2.20 7.76 6.74
N PHE A 79 2.46 8.91 7.33
CA PHE A 79 2.34 9.15 8.76
C PHE A 79 1.21 10.15 9.02
N ALA A 80 0.17 9.68 9.70
CA ALA A 80 -0.98 10.51 10.06
C ALA A 80 -0.64 11.56 11.14
N GLN A 81 0.34 11.28 12.00
CA GLN A 81 0.73 12.12 13.13
C GLN A 81 2.25 12.32 13.09
N LEU A 82 2.73 13.14 12.14
CA LEU A 82 4.16 13.38 11.95
C LEU A 82 4.67 14.38 13.00
N ILE A 83 4.07 15.58 13.05
CA ILE A 83 4.44 16.66 13.96
C ILE A 83 3.17 17.37 14.43
N PRO A 84 3.02 17.69 15.72
CA PRO A 84 1.93 18.54 16.20
C PRO A 84 1.97 19.91 15.55
N LEU A 85 0.81 20.43 15.13
CA LEU A 85 0.74 21.72 14.45
C LEU A 85 1.32 22.86 15.30
N ALA A 86 1.13 22.80 16.62
CA ALA A 86 1.72 23.77 17.54
C ALA A 86 3.25 23.78 17.48
N VAL A 87 3.88 22.60 17.42
CA VAL A 87 5.34 22.46 17.27
C VAL A 87 5.79 22.96 15.90
N PHE A 88 5.05 22.62 14.84
CA PHE A 88 5.36 23.07 13.48
C PHE A 88 5.31 24.59 13.32
N LYS A 89 4.33 25.27 13.93
CA LYS A 89 4.14 26.73 13.85
C LYS A 89 5.03 27.54 14.78
N ASP A 90 5.61 26.92 15.80
CA ASP A 90 6.51 27.61 16.71
C ASP A 90 7.83 27.91 15.98
N SER A 91 8.06 29.20 15.73
CA SER A 91 9.24 29.71 15.04
C SER A 91 10.57 29.29 15.67
N SER A 92 10.59 28.96 16.97
CA SER A 92 11.81 28.50 17.64
C SER A 92 12.23 27.09 17.21
N ASN A 93 11.29 26.29 16.70
CA ASN A 93 11.57 24.95 16.18
C ASN A 93 12.05 24.95 14.72
N GLY A 94 11.99 26.08 14.01
CA GLY A 94 12.59 26.27 12.68
C GLY A 94 12.00 25.47 11.52
N TYR A 95 10.89 24.77 11.71
CA TYR A 95 10.21 24.04 10.64
C TYR A 95 9.44 24.94 9.65
N LEU A 96 8.92 26.07 10.13
CA LEU A 96 8.21 27.08 9.33
C LEU A 96 8.93 28.42 9.48
N VAL A 97 9.59 28.87 8.42
CA VAL A 97 10.34 30.13 8.37
C VAL A 97 9.85 30.92 7.17
N ASN A 98 9.43 32.18 7.38
CA ASN A 98 8.87 33.04 6.32
C ASN A 98 7.73 32.36 5.53
N ASP A 99 6.77 31.77 6.25
CA ASP A 99 5.65 30.99 5.69
C ASP A 99 6.06 29.86 4.73
N SER A 100 7.32 29.44 4.80
CA SER A 100 7.90 28.41 3.95
C SER A 100 8.41 27.25 4.82
N CYS A 101 8.16 26.02 4.36
CA CYS A 101 8.69 24.80 4.93
C CYS A 101 9.24 23.91 3.82
N ALA A 102 10.19 23.04 4.16
CA ALA A 102 10.78 22.11 3.20
C ALA A 102 10.73 20.69 3.75
N PHE A 103 10.47 19.74 2.84
CA PHE A 103 10.45 18.32 3.14
C PHE A 103 11.09 17.54 1.99
N GLY A 104 11.61 16.37 2.33
CA GLY A 104 12.17 15.41 1.39
C GLY A 104 11.50 14.06 1.54
N ALA A 105 11.53 13.28 0.48
CA ALA A 105 11.20 11.87 0.52
C ALA A 105 12.28 11.09 -0.23
N GLU A 106 12.80 10.05 0.40
CA GLU A 106 13.59 9.03 -0.27
C GLU A 106 12.67 7.83 -0.50
N VAL A 107 12.61 7.36 -1.75
CA VAL A 107 11.74 6.26 -2.16
C VAL A 107 12.59 5.20 -2.83
N LEU A 108 12.59 3.99 -2.27
CA LEU A 108 13.27 2.83 -2.83
C LEU A 108 12.22 1.81 -3.26
N VAL A 109 12.01 1.71 -4.57
CA VAL A 109 11.12 0.71 -5.16
C VAL A 109 11.82 -0.64 -5.15
N ILE A 110 11.20 -1.62 -4.50
CA ILE A 110 11.64 -3.00 -4.46
C ILE A 110 11.01 -3.69 -5.66
N GLY A 111 11.81 -3.89 -6.70
CA GLY A 111 11.40 -4.64 -7.88
C GLY A 111 11.13 -6.11 -7.54
N PRO A 112 10.39 -6.84 -8.40
CA PRO A 112 10.28 -8.28 -8.26
C PRO A 112 11.70 -8.85 -8.19
N SER A 113 11.96 -9.70 -7.19
CA SER A 113 13.11 -10.59 -7.28
C SER A 113 13.02 -11.29 -8.63
N LYS A 114 14.15 -11.58 -9.28
CA LYS A 114 14.19 -12.34 -10.53
C LYS A 114 13.72 -13.81 -10.36
N GLY A 115 12.69 -14.06 -9.55
CA GLY A 115 11.90 -15.27 -9.59
C GLY A 115 10.75 -15.04 -10.54
N ASN A 116 10.61 -15.89 -11.57
CA ASN A 116 9.45 -15.91 -12.45
C ASN A 116 8.17 -16.02 -11.61
N LEU A 117 7.52 -14.89 -11.36
CA LEU A 117 6.13 -14.86 -10.93
C LEU A 117 5.31 -14.94 -12.21
N GLU A 118 4.74 -16.11 -12.50
CA GLU A 118 3.77 -16.24 -13.58
C GLU A 118 2.50 -15.50 -13.16
N THR A 119 2.41 -14.21 -13.51
CA THR A 119 1.18 -13.44 -13.33
C THR A 119 0.17 -13.89 -14.38
N LEU A 120 -0.89 -14.53 -13.93
CA LEU A 120 -2.02 -14.91 -14.77
C LEU A 120 -2.97 -13.72 -14.87
N SER A 121 -2.88 -13.00 -15.99
CA SER A 121 -3.81 -11.92 -16.31
C SER A 121 -4.88 -12.44 -17.26
N PHE A 122 -6.16 -12.23 -16.90
CA PHE A 122 -7.26 -12.48 -17.81
C PHE A 122 -7.36 -11.32 -18.80
N SER A 123 -7.21 -11.60 -20.09
CA SER A 123 -7.42 -10.59 -21.13
C SER A 123 -8.89 -10.13 -21.07
N LYS A 124 -9.10 -8.86 -20.73
CA LYS A 124 -10.40 -8.18 -20.68
C LYS A 124 -11.11 -8.37 -22.03
N GLY A 125 -12.09 -9.27 -22.09
CA GLY A 125 -12.83 -9.54 -23.33
C GLY A 125 -13.49 -10.92 -23.46
N ARG A 126 -13.17 -11.90 -22.60
CA ARG A 126 -13.97 -13.14 -22.50
C ARG A 126 -14.83 -13.06 -21.24
N PHE A 127 -16.12 -13.33 -21.39
CA PHE A 127 -17.12 -13.24 -20.34
C PHE A 127 -16.64 -13.91 -19.04
N ILE A 128 -16.69 -13.17 -17.93
CA ILE A 128 -16.24 -13.63 -16.60
C ILE A 128 -16.99 -14.91 -16.19
N GLU A 129 -18.16 -15.15 -16.75
CA GLU A 129 -18.98 -16.35 -16.52
C GLU A 129 -18.25 -17.66 -16.86
N ASP A 130 -17.37 -17.69 -17.88
CA ASP A 130 -16.57 -18.88 -18.23
C ASP A 130 -15.37 -19.10 -17.28
N ALA A 131 -15.09 -18.13 -16.40
CA ALA A 131 -13.98 -18.16 -15.45
C ALA A 131 -14.43 -18.45 -14.00
N ILE A 132 -15.73 -18.46 -13.72
CA ILE A 132 -16.26 -18.74 -12.38
C ILE A 132 -16.38 -20.25 -12.19
N PHE A 133 -15.53 -20.81 -11.34
CA PHE A 133 -15.67 -22.19 -10.86
C PHE A 133 -16.36 -22.21 -9.49
N THR A 134 -17.55 -22.81 -9.44
CA THR A 134 -18.28 -23.04 -8.18
C THR A 134 -18.03 -24.47 -7.70
N TRP A 135 -17.52 -24.60 -6.48
CA TRP A 135 -17.37 -25.89 -5.81
C TRP A 135 -18.28 -25.97 -4.58
N GLU A 136 -19.27 -26.85 -4.63
CA GLU A 136 -20.16 -27.11 -3.50
C GLU A 136 -19.58 -28.23 -2.62
N ILE A 137 -19.44 -27.93 -1.32
CA ILE A 137 -18.93 -28.88 -0.32
C ILE A 137 -20.10 -29.35 0.53
N ASN A 138 -20.57 -30.56 0.25
CA ASN A 138 -21.67 -31.18 0.98
C ASN A 138 -21.23 -31.73 2.34
N ASN A 139 -22.10 -31.60 3.35
CA ASN A 139 -21.87 -32.14 4.70
C ASN A 139 -20.55 -31.69 5.35
N PHE A 140 -20.18 -30.41 5.18
CA PHE A 140 -18.92 -29.84 5.67
C PHE A 140 -18.59 -30.19 7.13
N SER A 141 -19.59 -30.19 8.02
CA SER A 141 -19.44 -30.51 9.44
C SER A 141 -19.10 -31.98 9.76
N LYS A 142 -19.17 -32.87 8.76
CA LYS A 142 -18.82 -34.29 8.89
C LYS A 142 -17.48 -34.63 8.24
N LEU A 143 -16.80 -33.65 7.67
CA LEU A 143 -15.51 -33.85 7.02
C LEU A 143 -14.43 -34.06 8.08
N ASN A 144 -13.73 -35.19 8.01
CA ASN A 144 -12.67 -35.58 8.95
C ASN A 144 -11.27 -35.47 8.33
N GLU A 145 -11.16 -35.19 7.03
CA GLU A 145 -9.88 -35.05 6.35
C GLU A 145 -9.34 -33.62 6.45
N TYR A 146 -8.05 -33.49 6.74
CA TYR A 146 -7.37 -32.20 6.90
C TYR A 146 -7.29 -31.40 5.59
N LEU A 147 -7.29 -32.10 4.44
CA LEU A 147 -7.11 -31.51 3.12
C LEU A 147 -8.18 -32.04 2.17
N HIS A 148 -9.03 -31.15 1.70
CA HIS A 148 -10.02 -31.46 0.68
C HIS A 148 -9.63 -30.81 -0.64
N ARG A 149 -9.48 -31.62 -1.68
CA ARG A 149 -9.13 -31.15 -3.02
C ARG A 149 -10.36 -31.09 -3.91
N SER A 150 -10.53 -30.00 -4.65
CA SER A 150 -11.58 -29.89 -5.67
C SER A 150 -11.34 -30.86 -6.85
N LYS A 151 -12.37 -31.08 -7.67
CA LYS A 151 -12.14 -31.65 -9.01
C LYS A 151 -11.25 -30.70 -9.82
N VAL A 152 -10.45 -31.27 -10.73
CA VAL A 152 -9.67 -30.49 -11.68
C VAL A 152 -10.63 -29.84 -12.68
N PHE A 153 -10.48 -28.54 -12.89
CA PHE A 153 -11.25 -27.78 -13.89
C PHE A 153 -10.30 -27.02 -14.81
N THR A 154 -10.77 -26.67 -16.01
CA THR A 154 -9.96 -25.95 -16.99
C THR A 154 -10.57 -24.59 -17.24
N THR A 155 -9.80 -23.52 -17.01
CA THR A 155 -10.19 -22.15 -17.39
C THR A 155 -8.97 -21.39 -17.90
N GLY A 156 -9.17 -20.53 -18.90
CA GLY A 156 -8.07 -19.83 -19.56
C GLY A 156 -7.04 -20.74 -20.25
N GLY A 157 -7.40 -22.00 -20.56
CA GLY A 157 -6.46 -22.99 -21.12
C GLY A 157 -5.52 -23.64 -20.09
N ILE A 158 -5.67 -23.32 -18.80
CA ILE A 158 -4.88 -23.87 -17.70
C ILE A 158 -5.74 -24.84 -16.89
N ARG A 159 -5.15 -25.93 -16.42
CA ARG A 159 -5.80 -26.89 -15.52
C ARG A 159 -5.58 -26.48 -14.07
N TRP A 160 -6.67 -26.27 -13.36
CA TRP A 160 -6.71 -25.79 -11.99
C TRP A 160 -7.28 -26.84 -11.05
N TYR A 161 -6.87 -26.77 -9.79
CA TYR A 161 -7.54 -27.42 -8.67
C TYR A 161 -7.32 -26.55 -7.44
N THR A 162 -8.25 -26.58 -6.50
CA THR A 162 -8.12 -25.88 -5.22
C THR A 162 -7.93 -26.87 -4.10
N ASN A 163 -7.16 -26.47 -3.10
CA ASN A 163 -6.97 -27.20 -1.85
C ASN A 163 -7.66 -26.39 -0.75
N HIS A 164 -8.56 -27.03 -0.01
CA HIS A 164 -9.20 -26.46 1.17
C HIS A 164 -8.69 -27.19 2.41
N TYR A 165 -8.07 -26.44 3.31
CA TYR A 165 -7.55 -26.98 4.57
C TYR A 165 -8.58 -26.75 5.67
N LEU A 166 -8.93 -27.81 6.39
CA LEU A 166 -9.80 -27.72 7.56
C LEU A 166 -8.93 -27.71 8.82
N PHE A 167 -8.98 -26.60 9.54
CA PHE A 167 -8.43 -26.51 10.88
C PHE A 167 -9.56 -26.90 11.84
N LEU A 168 -9.50 -28.13 12.36
CA LEU A 168 -10.38 -28.64 13.42
C LEU A 168 -9.97 -28.06 14.78
#